data_AF-A0A7W7H6D9-F1
#
_entry.id   AF-A0A7W7H6D9-F1
#
_cell.length_a   1.000
_cell.length_b   1.000
_cell.length_c   1.000
_cell.angle_alpha   90.00
_cell.angle_beta   90.00
_cell.angle_gamma   90.00
#
_symmetry.space_group_name_H-M   'P 1'
#
loop_
_entity.id
_entity.type
_entity.pdbx_description
1 polymer ?
#
loop_
_entity_poly.entity_id
_entity_poly.type
_entity_poly.pdbx_seq_one_letter_code
_entity_poly.pdbx_strand_id
1 'polypeptide(L)'
;MAKIPRLVPTVLLAVGFAILFAIRWALSWIAAFHPAFFLGGSAVVIVATTAGVSLARRRRRRRMVREVQAAGWDPIDAQGRQWPWDGQLRQGAVTVETVWTREVAGFPVIVGRVRWTGNAFAGLVREREAHGLVVVVRLPQPEPAMALRSMYRFVGDSPRLDRPELRWAALRDELPTWTVVGDELFTVETHQDWITPEATDRSVHRALHVLNLLGIASHLPADGTSVGVDSRSSLDRAPLAFDSRSSADGTCLEAAAPAVAGPDTSDLEGAGLDVTRLRGLGLDSARLRALGFDVPDSETSNP
;
A
#
# COMPACT_ATOMS: atom_id res chain seq x y z
N MET A 1 12.48 -20.74 26.77
CA MET A 1 12.56 -20.10 25.44
C MET A 1 13.85 -20.53 24.78
N ALA A 2 13.76 -21.16 23.60
CA ALA A 2 14.92 -21.73 22.93
C ALA A 2 15.64 -20.64 22.12
N LYS A 3 16.89 -20.33 22.48
CA LYS A 3 17.78 -19.45 21.70
C LYS A 3 17.97 -20.08 20.31
N ILE A 4 17.26 -19.57 19.31
CA ILE A 4 17.53 -19.91 17.90
C ILE A 4 18.96 -19.42 17.61
N PRO A 5 19.90 -20.31 17.23
CA PRO A 5 21.28 -19.92 17.02
C PRO A 5 21.38 -18.94 15.85
N ARG A 6 21.98 -17.77 16.09
CA ARG A 6 22.23 -16.70 15.10
C ARG A 6 23.13 -17.12 13.92
N LEU A 7 23.46 -18.40 13.78
CA LEU A 7 24.35 -18.94 12.74
C LEU A 7 23.64 -19.29 11.43
N VAL A 8 22.31 -19.44 11.43
CA VAL A 8 21.54 -19.83 10.23
C VAL A 8 21.67 -18.86 9.05
N PRO A 9 21.58 -17.51 9.21
CA PRO A 9 21.68 -16.61 8.07
C PRO A 9 23.08 -16.56 7.44
N THR A 10 24.13 -16.71 8.25
CA THR A 10 25.52 -16.66 7.78
C THR A 10 25.88 -17.90 6.95
N VAL A 11 25.39 -19.07 7.36
CA VAL A 11 25.59 -20.31 6.61
C VAL A 11 24.85 -20.27 5.26
N LEU A 12 23.62 -19.74 5.23
CA LEU A 12 22.88 -19.59 3.97
C LEU A 12 23.57 -18.63 2.98
N LEU A 13 24.13 -17.53 3.48
CA LEU A 13 24.93 -16.61 2.66
C LEU A 13 26.20 -17.28 2.13
N ALA A 14 26.93 -18.00 2.97
CA ALA A 14 28.17 -18.69 2.57
C ALA A 14 27.91 -19.77 1.52
N VAL A 15 26.84 -20.57 1.69
CA VAL A 15 26.43 -21.58 0.71
C VAL A 15 26.00 -20.94 -0.60
N GLY A 16 25.21 -19.85 -0.55
CA GLY A 16 24.83 -19.10 -1.74
C GLY A 16 26.04 -18.56 -2.51
N PHE A 17 27.03 -18.01 -1.81
CA PHE A 17 28.24 -17.49 -2.41
C PHE A 17 29.10 -18.60 -3.04
N ALA A 18 29.24 -19.74 -2.37
CA ALA A 18 29.95 -20.90 -2.89
C ALA A 18 29.32 -21.44 -4.19
N ILE A 19 27.98 -21.50 -4.24
CA ILE A 19 27.24 -21.94 -5.44
C ILE A 19 27.45 -20.95 -6.59
N LEU A 20 27.32 -19.65 -6.35
CA LEU A 20 27.55 -18.62 -7.37
C LEU A 20 28.99 -18.64 -7.89
N PHE A 21 29.96 -18.86 -6.99
CA PHE A 21 31.37 -18.97 -7.36
C PHE A 21 31.62 -20.21 -8.21
N ALA A 22 31.08 -21.37 -7.82
CA ALA A 22 31.19 -22.61 -8.59
C ALA A 22 30.54 -22.48 -9.98
N ILE A 23 29.37 -21.85 -10.08
CA ILE A 23 28.69 -21.57 -11.35
C ILE A 23 29.55 -20.65 -12.23
N ARG A 24 30.10 -19.57 -11.66
CA ARG A 24 30.98 -18.64 -12.38
C ARG A 24 32.26 -19.32 -12.85
N TRP A 25 32.87 -20.15 -12.01
CA TRP A 25 34.09 -20.89 -12.35
C TRP A 25 33.82 -21.90 -13.47
N ALA A 26 32.74 -22.68 -13.37
CA ALA A 26 32.31 -23.61 -14.42
C ALA A 26 32.01 -22.88 -15.75
N LEU A 27 31.31 -21.74 -15.70
CA LEU A 27 31.08 -20.91 -16.89
C LEU A 27 32.39 -20.42 -17.50
N SER A 28 33.33 -19.94 -16.68
CA SER A 28 34.64 -19.49 -17.18
C SER A 28 35.44 -20.62 -17.82
N TRP A 29 35.39 -21.82 -17.24
CA TRP A 29 36.08 -23.00 -17.78
C TRP A 29 35.48 -23.45 -19.11
N ILE A 30 34.15 -23.51 -19.20
CA ILE A 30 33.43 -23.88 -20.45
C ILE A 30 33.70 -22.84 -21.55
N ALA A 31 33.77 -21.55 -21.22
CA ALA A 31 34.09 -20.49 -22.18
C ALA A 31 35.49 -20.64 -22.79
N ALA A 32 36.47 -21.07 -21.97
CA ALA A 32 37.86 -21.24 -22.42
C ALA A 32 38.04 -22.44 -23.36
N PHE A 33 37.32 -23.54 -23.11
CA PHE A 33 37.49 -24.78 -23.88
C PHE A 33 36.56 -24.88 -25.10
N HIS A 34 35.41 -24.21 -25.09
CA HIS A 34 34.40 -24.35 -26.15
C HIS A 34 33.69 -23.02 -26.50
N PRO A 35 34.40 -22.05 -27.13
CA PRO A 35 33.85 -20.72 -27.40
C PRO A 35 32.62 -20.72 -28.31
N ALA A 36 32.55 -21.66 -29.27
CA ALA A 36 31.39 -21.81 -30.17
C ALA A 36 30.13 -22.32 -29.44
N PHE A 37 30.29 -23.18 -28.41
CA PHE A 37 29.17 -23.64 -27.59
C PHE A 37 28.74 -22.59 -26.57
N PHE A 38 29.64 -21.67 -26.17
CA PHE A 38 29.32 -20.65 -25.18
C PHE A 38 28.31 -19.62 -25.70
N LEU A 39 28.43 -19.21 -26.96
CA LEU A 39 27.46 -18.31 -27.61
C LEU A 39 26.08 -18.97 -27.79
N GLY A 40 26.04 -20.24 -28.22
CA GLY A 40 24.78 -20.98 -28.35
C GLY A 40 24.13 -21.31 -27.00
N GLY A 41 24.91 -21.78 -26.03
CA GLY A 41 24.44 -22.20 -24.73
C GLY A 41 23.92 -21.04 -23.88
N SER A 42 24.59 -19.89 -23.90
CA SER A 42 24.14 -18.69 -23.17
C SER A 42 22.80 -18.17 -23.69
N ALA A 43 22.61 -18.14 -25.02
CA ALA A 43 21.34 -17.75 -25.61
C ALA A 43 20.20 -18.69 -25.17
N VAL A 44 20.43 -20.01 -25.15
CA VAL A 44 19.44 -21.00 -24.69
C VAL A 44 19.10 -20.80 -23.22
N VAL A 45 20.08 -20.57 -22.35
CA VAL A 45 19.85 -20.30 -20.93
C VAL A 45 19.06 -19.00 -20.73
N ILE A 46 19.38 -17.93 -21.45
CA ILE A 46 18.65 -16.65 -21.38
C ILE A 46 17.20 -16.84 -21.84
N VAL A 47 16.96 -17.54 -22.95
CA VAL A 47 15.61 -17.80 -23.45
C VAL A 47 14.83 -18.68 -22.47
N ALA A 48 15.44 -19.76 -21.97
CA ALA A 48 14.80 -20.69 -21.04
C ALA A 48 14.46 -20.02 -19.70
N THR A 49 15.37 -19.20 -19.16
CA THR A 49 15.13 -18.43 -17.92
C THR A 49 14.03 -17.40 -18.11
N THR A 50 14.05 -16.65 -19.22
CA THR A 50 13.00 -15.67 -19.55
C THR A 50 11.64 -16.34 -19.73
N ALA A 51 11.60 -17.46 -20.46
CA ALA A 51 10.39 -18.27 -20.62
C ALA A 51 9.88 -18.84 -19.29
N GLY A 52 10.79 -19.33 -18.44
CA GLY A 52 10.48 -19.82 -17.10
C GLY A 52 9.88 -18.75 -16.19
N VAL A 53 10.47 -17.55 -16.17
CA VAL A 53 9.95 -16.39 -15.42
C VAL A 53 8.57 -15.97 -15.96
N SER A 54 8.41 -15.91 -17.28
CA SER A 54 7.13 -15.59 -17.93
C SER A 54 6.04 -16.61 -17.59
N LEU A 55 6.36 -17.91 -17.66
CA LEU A 55 5.43 -18.98 -17.32
C LEU A 55 5.06 -18.97 -15.83
N ALA A 56 6.03 -18.72 -14.95
CA ALA A 56 5.79 -18.57 -13.51
C ALA A 56 4.86 -17.39 -13.23
N ARG A 57 5.11 -16.22 -13.84
CA ARG A 57 4.23 -15.04 -13.74
C ARG A 57 2.81 -15.35 -14.24
N ARG A 58 2.67 -16.05 -15.38
CA ARG A 58 1.37 -16.44 -15.93
C ARG A 58 0.60 -17.40 -15.03
N ARG A 59 1.28 -18.39 -14.44
CA ARG A 59 0.67 -19.31 -13.46
C ARG A 59 0.21 -18.57 -12.20
N ARG A 60 1.03 -17.67 -11.68
CA ARG A 60 0.68 -16.84 -10.51
C ARG A 60 -0.52 -15.94 -10.79
N ARG A 61 -0.56 -15.26 -11.95
CA ARG A 61 -1.71 -14.44 -12.38
C ARG A 61 -3.00 -15.26 -12.44
N ARG A 62 -2.95 -16.47 -13.01
CA ARG A 62 -4.12 -17.37 -13.06
C ARG A 62 -4.60 -17.78 -11.67
N ARG A 63 -3.69 -18.05 -10.74
CA ARG A 63 -4.03 -18.40 -9.36
C ARG A 63 -4.71 -17.23 -8.65
N MET A 64 -4.14 -16.04 -8.75
CA MET A 64 -4.72 -14.80 -8.20
C MET A 64 -6.13 -14.55 -8.73
N VAL A 65 -6.34 -14.63 -10.05
CA VAL A 65 -7.66 -14.44 -10.66
C VAL A 65 -8.67 -15.43 -10.09
N ARG A 66 -8.31 -16.70 -9.93
CA ARG A 66 -9.19 -17.71 -9.33
C ARG A 66 -9.49 -17.45 -7.86
N GLU A 67 -8.48 -17.06 -7.07
CA GLU A 67 -8.65 -16.80 -5.64
C GLU A 67 -9.53 -15.57 -5.40
N VAL A 68 -9.36 -14.50 -6.18
CA VAL A 68 -10.19 -13.30 -6.12
C VAL A 68 -11.62 -13.60 -6.59
N GLN A 69 -11.79 -14.36 -7.69
CA GLN A 69 -13.12 -14.82 -8.14
C GLN A 69 -13.80 -15.74 -7.12
N ALA A 70 -13.05 -16.64 -6.47
CA ALA A 70 -13.58 -17.48 -5.40
C ALA A 70 -14.04 -16.68 -4.18
N ALA A 71 -13.53 -15.45 -4.00
CA ALA A 71 -14.00 -14.51 -3.00
C ALA A 71 -15.22 -13.68 -3.45
N GLY A 72 -15.81 -13.97 -4.62
CA GLY A 72 -17.02 -13.32 -5.14
C GLY A 72 -16.78 -12.03 -5.92
N TRP A 73 -15.58 -11.86 -6.48
CA TRP A 73 -15.22 -10.72 -7.32
C TRP A 73 -15.33 -11.06 -8.80
N ASP A 74 -16.10 -10.28 -9.56
CA ASP A 74 -16.34 -10.53 -10.99
C ASP A 74 -15.32 -9.79 -11.85
N PRO A 75 -14.64 -10.47 -12.79
CA PRO A 75 -13.67 -9.81 -13.66
C PRO A 75 -14.37 -8.85 -14.63
N ILE A 76 -13.79 -7.68 -14.85
CA ILE A 76 -14.25 -6.73 -15.88
C ILE A 76 -13.12 -6.37 -16.83
N ASP A 77 -13.46 -5.95 -18.05
CA ASP A 77 -12.46 -5.48 -19.01
C ASP A 77 -11.88 -4.14 -18.57
N ALA A 78 -10.55 -4.07 -18.50
CA ALA A 78 -9.81 -2.89 -18.06
C ALA A 78 -9.70 -1.84 -19.17
N GLN A 79 -9.73 -2.26 -20.45
CA GLN A 79 -9.44 -1.40 -21.60
C GLN A 79 -10.65 -0.59 -22.07
N GLY A 80 -11.86 -1.14 -21.93
CA GLY A 80 -13.09 -0.45 -22.31
C GLY A 80 -13.59 0.61 -21.32
N ARG A 81 -12.95 0.77 -20.16
CA ARG A 81 -13.38 1.69 -19.11
C ARG A 81 -12.58 2.99 -19.13
N GLN A 82 -13.28 4.12 -19.02
CA GLN A 82 -12.66 5.40 -18.69
C GLN A 82 -12.35 5.47 -17.18
N TRP A 83 -11.11 5.75 -16.83
CA TRP A 83 -10.64 5.84 -15.45
C TRP A 83 -10.70 7.27 -14.92
N PRO A 84 -10.88 7.48 -13.61
CA PRO A 84 -11.04 8.84 -13.05
C PRO A 84 -9.77 9.70 -13.17
N TRP A 85 -8.61 9.06 -13.40
CA TRP A 85 -7.34 9.74 -13.67
C TRP A 85 -7.06 9.95 -15.16
N ASP A 86 -7.92 9.47 -16.07
CA ASP A 86 -7.74 9.70 -17.51
C ASP A 86 -7.82 11.21 -17.78
N GLY A 87 -6.76 11.75 -18.39
CA GLY A 87 -6.60 13.19 -18.63
C GLY A 87 -6.00 14.00 -17.47
N GLN A 88 -5.83 13.40 -16.28
CA GLN A 88 -5.16 14.07 -15.14
C GLN A 88 -3.67 13.73 -15.03
N LEU A 89 -3.21 12.69 -15.74
CA LEU A 89 -1.82 12.24 -15.74
C LEU A 89 -0.92 13.28 -16.43
N ARG A 90 -0.30 14.18 -15.66
CA ARG A 90 0.61 15.20 -16.23
C ARG A 90 2.03 14.70 -16.49
N GLN A 91 2.50 13.71 -15.73
CA GLN A 91 3.92 13.30 -15.73
C GLN A 91 4.13 11.80 -15.47
N GLY A 92 3.37 10.94 -16.14
CA GLY A 92 3.50 9.50 -15.94
C GLY A 92 2.53 8.68 -16.79
N ALA A 93 2.61 7.36 -16.64
CA ALA A 93 1.66 6.42 -17.23
C ALA A 93 1.11 5.50 -16.16
N VAL A 94 -0.20 5.21 -16.22
CA VAL A 94 -0.84 4.15 -15.44
C VAL A 94 -1.29 3.06 -16.41
N THR A 95 -0.92 1.83 -16.14
CA THR A 95 -1.41 0.64 -16.84
C THR A 95 -2.23 -0.19 -15.88
N VAL A 96 -3.52 -0.35 -16.19
CA VAL A 96 -4.40 -1.23 -15.42
C VAL A 96 -4.26 -2.66 -15.97
N GLU A 97 -3.77 -3.58 -15.15
CA GLU A 97 -3.41 -4.94 -15.59
C GLU A 97 -4.58 -5.93 -15.49
N THR A 98 -5.36 -5.83 -14.41
CA THR A 98 -6.53 -6.69 -14.12
C THR A 98 -7.50 -5.93 -13.26
N VAL A 99 -8.80 -6.12 -13.48
CA VAL A 99 -9.85 -5.40 -12.77
C VAL A 99 -10.98 -6.37 -12.42
N TRP A 100 -11.55 -6.14 -11.24
CA TRP A 100 -12.71 -6.84 -10.75
C TRP A 100 -13.73 -5.86 -10.18
N THR A 101 -14.98 -6.29 -10.09
CA THR A 101 -16.06 -5.52 -9.48
C THR A 101 -16.85 -6.39 -8.51
N ARG A 102 -17.42 -5.74 -7.51
CA ARG A 102 -18.33 -6.34 -6.54
C ARG A 102 -19.13 -5.23 -5.87
N GLU A 103 -20.38 -5.52 -5.50
CA GLU A 103 -21.14 -4.64 -4.62
C GLU A 103 -20.76 -4.89 -3.15
N VAL A 104 -20.36 -3.83 -2.44
CA VAL A 104 -19.96 -3.90 -1.03
C VAL A 104 -20.63 -2.78 -0.26
N ALA A 105 -21.40 -3.13 0.78
CA ALA A 105 -22.17 -2.18 1.59
C ALA A 105 -23.09 -1.25 0.75
N GLY A 106 -23.69 -1.78 -0.32
CA GLY A 106 -24.56 -1.02 -1.24
C GLY A 106 -23.82 -0.12 -2.24
N PHE A 107 -22.49 -0.18 -2.28
CA PHE A 107 -21.69 0.57 -3.24
C PHE A 107 -21.13 -0.35 -4.33
N PRO A 108 -21.22 0.04 -5.62
CA PRO A 108 -20.45 -0.58 -6.67
C PRO A 108 -18.96 -0.30 -6.44
N VAL A 109 -18.20 -1.33 -6.10
CA VAL A 109 -16.76 -1.25 -5.89
C VAL A 109 -16.05 -1.92 -7.06
N ILE A 110 -15.02 -1.25 -7.55
CA ILE A 110 -14.08 -1.78 -8.54
C ILE A 110 -12.70 -1.83 -7.92
N VAL A 111 -12.04 -2.96 -8.06
CA VAL A 111 -10.67 -3.16 -7.60
C VAL A 111 -9.82 -3.51 -8.79
N GLY A 112 -8.68 -2.82 -8.94
CA GLY A 112 -7.75 -3.04 -10.03
C GLY A 112 -6.34 -3.25 -9.53
N ARG A 113 -5.58 -4.09 -10.24
CA ARG A 113 -4.13 -4.08 -10.18
C ARG A 113 -3.62 -3.03 -11.16
N VAL A 114 -2.83 -2.09 -10.67
CA VAL A 114 -2.24 -1.04 -11.49
C VAL A 114 -0.73 -1.09 -11.41
N ARG A 115 -0.08 -0.76 -12.52
CA ARG A 115 1.35 -0.46 -12.60
C ARG A 115 1.48 0.97 -13.07
N TRP A 116 2.37 1.74 -12.45
CA TRP A 116 2.59 3.11 -12.86
C TRP A 116 4.07 3.46 -13.01
N THR A 117 4.32 4.50 -13.78
CA THR A 117 5.64 5.12 -13.96
C THR A 117 5.50 6.65 -13.87
N GLY A 118 6.55 7.31 -13.39
CA GLY A 118 6.55 8.76 -13.16
C GLY A 118 5.65 9.19 -12.00
N ASN A 119 5.21 10.45 -12.05
CA ASN A 119 4.26 11.03 -11.09
C ASN A 119 2.82 10.85 -11.58
N ALA A 120 2.44 9.61 -11.90
CA ALA A 120 1.16 9.31 -12.53
C ALA A 120 -0.02 9.73 -11.65
N PHE A 121 0.02 9.42 -10.35
CA PHE A 121 -1.07 9.75 -9.43
C PHE A 121 -0.93 11.10 -8.72
N ALA A 122 -0.18 12.06 -9.29
CA ALA A 122 -0.03 13.42 -8.77
C ALA A 122 0.20 13.47 -7.24
N GLY A 123 1.16 12.68 -6.74
CA GLY A 123 1.50 12.62 -5.31
C GLY A 123 0.57 11.79 -4.41
N LEU A 124 -0.34 10.96 -4.94
CA LEU A 124 -1.03 9.95 -4.11
C LEU A 124 -0.10 8.82 -3.67
N VAL A 125 0.94 8.54 -4.45
CA VAL A 125 1.96 7.52 -4.17
C VAL A 125 3.34 8.17 -4.17
N ARG A 126 4.23 7.68 -3.31
CA ARG A 126 5.60 8.21 -3.18
C ARG A 126 6.53 7.64 -4.26
N GLU A 127 6.31 6.38 -4.62
CA GLU A 127 7.12 5.66 -5.59
C GLU A 127 6.84 6.14 -7.02
N ARG A 128 7.90 6.52 -7.74
CA ARG A 128 7.79 6.90 -9.16
C ARG A 128 7.55 5.70 -10.07
N GLU A 129 7.95 4.51 -9.68
CA GLU A 129 7.68 3.29 -10.43
C GLU A 129 7.35 2.18 -9.45
N ALA A 130 6.12 1.69 -9.52
CA ALA A 130 5.66 0.62 -8.65
C ALA A 130 4.39 -0.03 -9.23
N HIS A 131 3.96 -1.07 -8.54
CA HIS A 131 2.67 -1.72 -8.72
C HIS A 131 1.87 -1.63 -7.43
N GLY A 132 0.57 -1.74 -7.55
CA GLY A 132 -0.33 -1.55 -6.43
C GLY A 132 -1.76 -1.93 -6.72
N LEU A 133 -2.58 -1.69 -5.72
CA LEU A 133 -4.03 -1.86 -5.79
C LEU A 133 -4.67 -0.48 -5.95
N VAL A 134 -5.61 -0.39 -6.87
CA VAL A 134 -6.55 0.72 -6.94
C VAL A 134 -7.92 0.23 -6.53
N VAL A 135 -8.58 0.98 -5.65
CA VAL A 135 -9.98 0.76 -5.30
C VAL A 135 -10.75 1.97 -5.79
N VAL A 136 -11.80 1.77 -6.56
CA VAL A 136 -12.72 2.80 -7.04
C VAL A 136 -14.10 2.45 -6.51
N VAL A 137 -14.69 3.36 -5.74
CA VAL A 137 -16.03 3.25 -5.20
C VAL A 137 -16.92 4.25 -5.91
N ARG A 138 -17.99 3.76 -6.54
CA ARG A 138 -18.97 4.62 -7.20
C ARG A 138 -19.93 5.20 -6.17
N LEU A 139 -20.05 6.52 -6.18
CA LEU A 139 -20.88 7.30 -5.29
C LEU A 139 -22.31 7.40 -5.87
N PRO A 140 -23.34 7.50 -5.02
CA PRO A 140 -24.72 7.64 -5.47
C PRO A 140 -24.99 8.98 -6.17
N GLN A 141 -24.20 10.00 -5.83
CA GLN A 141 -24.31 11.35 -6.37
C GLN A 141 -22.90 11.92 -6.60
N PRO A 142 -22.72 12.81 -7.59
CA PRO A 142 -21.45 13.47 -7.80
C PRO A 142 -21.12 14.39 -6.62
N GLU A 143 -19.89 14.33 -6.14
CA GLU A 143 -19.38 15.13 -5.04
C GLU A 143 -18.35 16.16 -5.54
N PRO A 144 -18.18 17.30 -4.83
CA PRO A 144 -17.12 18.25 -5.13
C PRO A 144 -15.75 17.58 -5.15
N ALA A 145 -14.88 17.99 -6.08
CA ALA A 145 -13.55 17.41 -6.17
C ALA A 145 -12.76 17.66 -4.88
N MET A 146 -12.28 16.58 -4.27
CA MET A 146 -11.50 16.63 -3.02
C MET A 146 -10.53 15.46 -2.93
N ALA A 147 -9.40 15.63 -2.26
CA ALA A 147 -8.38 14.60 -2.15
C ALA A 147 -7.59 14.70 -0.85
N LEU A 148 -7.06 13.56 -0.39
CA LEU A 148 -6.01 13.45 0.60
C LEU A 148 -4.73 13.00 -0.10
N ARG A 149 -3.75 13.90 -0.21
CA ARG A 149 -2.43 13.65 -0.81
C ARG A 149 -1.43 13.17 0.24
N SER A 150 -0.28 12.67 -0.20
CA SER A 150 0.83 12.34 0.70
C SER A 150 1.19 13.54 1.59
N MET A 151 1.54 13.30 2.86
CA MET A 151 1.77 14.31 3.91
C MET A 151 0.51 14.96 4.50
N TYR A 152 -0.61 14.23 4.57
CA TYR A 152 -1.83 14.68 5.25
C TYR A 152 -2.41 15.99 4.69
N ARG A 153 -2.10 16.29 3.42
CA ARG A 153 -2.54 17.51 2.76
C ARG A 153 -3.87 17.25 2.07
N PHE A 154 -4.92 17.90 2.58
CA PHE A 154 -6.21 17.95 1.92
C PHE A 154 -6.18 18.96 0.76
N VAL A 155 -6.82 18.62 -0.34
CA VAL A 155 -6.96 19.47 -1.54
C VAL A 155 -8.42 19.47 -1.95
N GLY A 156 -8.99 20.64 -2.24
CA GLY A 156 -10.38 20.81 -2.64
C GLY A 156 -11.14 21.74 -1.70
N ASP A 157 -12.33 22.17 -2.13
CA ASP A 157 -13.14 23.20 -1.43
C ASP A 157 -14.34 22.59 -0.70
N SER A 158 -14.36 21.27 -0.52
CA SER A 158 -15.47 20.58 0.14
C SER A 158 -15.46 20.85 1.65
N PRO A 159 -16.57 21.32 2.26
CA PRO A 159 -16.65 21.50 3.71
C PRO A 159 -16.53 20.18 4.49
N ARG A 160 -16.68 19.03 3.82
CA ARG A 160 -16.46 17.70 4.42
C ARG A 160 -15.00 17.50 4.85
N LEU A 161 -14.05 18.25 4.27
CA LEU A 161 -12.63 18.20 4.60
C LEU A 161 -12.30 18.80 5.98
N ASP A 162 -13.20 19.62 6.53
CA ASP A 162 -13.01 20.27 7.84
C ASP A 162 -13.42 19.41 9.02
N ARG A 163 -13.88 18.18 8.76
CA ARG A 163 -14.27 17.24 9.82
C ARG A 163 -13.07 16.83 10.67
N PRO A 164 -13.12 16.99 12.00
CA PRO A 164 -12.00 16.65 12.87
C PRO A 164 -11.70 15.14 12.82
N GLU A 165 -12.70 14.28 12.68
CA GLU A 165 -12.54 12.83 12.61
C GLU A 165 -11.69 12.41 11.41
N LEU A 166 -11.90 13.06 10.26
CA LEU A 166 -11.12 12.83 9.04
C LEU A 166 -9.64 13.22 9.25
N ARG A 167 -9.40 14.35 9.91
CA ARG A 167 -8.04 14.82 10.23
C ARG A 167 -7.34 13.88 11.21
N TRP A 168 -8.04 13.43 12.26
CA TRP A 168 -7.50 12.48 13.23
C TRP A 168 -7.18 11.12 12.63
N ALA A 169 -8.05 10.59 11.76
CA ALA A 169 -7.79 9.34 11.07
C ALA A 169 -6.62 9.45 10.08
N ALA A 170 -6.49 10.59 9.39
CA ALA A 170 -5.33 10.87 8.54
C ALA A 170 -4.04 10.89 9.38
N LEU A 171 -4.00 11.62 10.50
CA LEU A 171 -2.82 11.70 11.37
C LEU A 171 -2.37 10.34 11.95
N ARG A 172 -3.29 9.38 12.09
CA ARG A 172 -3.01 8.02 12.58
C ARG A 172 -2.64 7.03 11.47
N ASP A 173 -2.48 7.50 10.23
CA ASP A 173 -2.23 6.67 9.05
C ASP A 173 -3.32 5.59 8.80
N GLU A 174 -4.53 5.84 9.31
CA GLU A 174 -5.66 4.91 9.13
C GLU A 174 -6.23 5.01 7.72
N LEU A 175 -6.11 6.20 7.11
CA LEU A 175 -6.65 6.49 5.78
C LEU A 175 -5.59 6.28 4.69
N PRO A 176 -5.92 5.55 3.62
CA PRO A 176 -5.09 5.55 2.43
C PRO A 176 -5.16 6.93 1.77
N THR A 177 -4.22 7.22 0.87
CA THR A 177 -4.38 8.37 -0.02
C THR A 177 -5.60 8.16 -0.90
N TRP A 178 -6.40 9.20 -1.07
CA TRP A 178 -7.69 9.10 -1.75
C TRP A 178 -8.01 10.36 -2.54
N THR A 179 -8.88 10.22 -3.54
CA THR A 179 -9.36 11.33 -4.37
C THR A 179 -10.80 11.06 -4.77
N VAL A 180 -11.63 12.10 -4.72
CA VAL A 180 -13.02 12.13 -5.18
C VAL A 180 -13.09 13.03 -6.39
N VAL A 181 -13.62 12.50 -7.50
CA VAL A 181 -13.86 13.23 -8.75
C VAL A 181 -15.20 12.78 -9.32
N GLY A 182 -16.16 13.69 -9.43
CA GLY A 182 -17.49 13.35 -9.93
C GLY A 182 -18.18 12.37 -8.99
N ASP A 183 -18.67 11.24 -9.54
CA ASP A 183 -19.32 10.15 -8.81
C ASP A 183 -18.34 9.02 -8.44
N GLU A 184 -17.03 9.25 -8.43
CA GLU A 184 -16.04 8.22 -8.07
C GLU A 184 -15.11 8.68 -6.95
N LEU A 185 -15.02 7.88 -5.89
CA LEU A 185 -13.91 7.93 -4.92
C LEU A 185 -12.91 6.85 -5.30
N PHE A 186 -11.63 7.18 -5.42
CA PHE A 186 -10.60 6.17 -5.60
C PHE A 186 -9.43 6.32 -4.63
N THR A 187 -8.85 5.18 -4.26
CA THR A 187 -7.67 5.06 -3.41
C THR A 187 -6.60 4.26 -4.13
N VAL A 188 -5.33 4.57 -3.90
CA VAL A 188 -4.19 3.85 -4.49
C VAL A 188 -3.25 3.42 -3.37
N GLU A 189 -2.99 2.12 -3.27
CA GLU A 189 -2.07 1.56 -2.28
C GLU A 189 -0.92 0.83 -2.99
N THR A 190 0.32 1.19 -2.63
CA THR A 190 1.51 0.48 -3.09
C THR A 190 1.56 -0.89 -2.45
N HIS A 191 1.64 -1.94 -3.27
CA HIS A 191 1.80 -3.31 -2.80
C HIS A 191 3.03 -3.90 -3.47
N GLN A 192 4.06 -4.24 -2.69
CA GLN A 192 5.24 -4.93 -3.24
C GLN A 192 4.93 -6.38 -3.61
N ASP A 193 4.03 -7.00 -2.83
CA ASP A 193 3.62 -8.38 -3.00
C ASP A 193 2.44 -8.53 -3.96
N TRP A 194 1.99 -9.77 -4.07
CA TRP A 194 0.95 -10.15 -4.99
C TRP A 194 -0.39 -9.86 -4.31
N ILE A 195 -1.39 -9.44 -5.08
CA ILE A 195 -2.69 -9.12 -4.53
C ILE A 195 -3.33 -10.40 -4.02
N THR A 196 -3.55 -10.46 -2.70
CA THR A 196 -4.33 -11.52 -2.04
C THR A 196 -5.77 -11.03 -1.82
N PRO A 197 -6.75 -11.94 -1.67
CA PRO A 197 -8.11 -11.55 -1.30
C PRO A 197 -8.16 -10.70 -0.03
N GLU A 198 -7.33 -11.04 0.96
CA GLU A 198 -7.22 -10.29 2.22
C GLU A 198 -6.71 -8.86 2.03
N ALA A 199 -5.74 -8.66 1.13
CA ALA A 199 -5.25 -7.33 0.78
C ALA A 199 -6.36 -6.52 0.10
N THR A 200 -7.06 -7.13 -0.86
CA THR A 200 -8.23 -6.52 -1.52
C THR A 200 -9.29 -6.10 -0.51
N ASP A 201 -9.72 -6.99 0.36
CA ASP A 201 -10.77 -6.71 1.36
C ASP A 201 -10.34 -5.60 2.33
N ARG A 202 -9.07 -5.60 2.74
CA ARG A 202 -8.50 -4.53 3.59
C ARG A 202 -8.54 -3.18 2.90
N SER A 203 -8.07 -3.08 1.66
CA SER A 203 -8.05 -1.81 0.92
C SER A 203 -9.48 -1.32 0.63
N VAL A 204 -10.42 -2.21 0.34
CA VAL A 204 -11.85 -1.87 0.19
C VAL A 204 -12.43 -1.36 1.50
N HIS A 205 -12.17 -2.03 2.62
CA HIS A 205 -12.64 -1.59 3.93
C HIS A 205 -12.10 -0.19 4.27
N ARG A 206 -10.82 0.08 3.97
CA ARG A 206 -10.22 1.41 4.14
C ARG A 206 -10.86 2.47 3.24
N ALA A 207 -11.15 2.16 1.98
CA ALA A 207 -11.85 3.07 1.08
C ALA A 207 -13.28 3.39 1.56
N LEU A 208 -14.02 2.38 2.04
CA LEU A 208 -15.35 2.59 2.63
C LEU A 208 -15.28 3.37 3.96
N HIS A 209 -14.21 3.19 4.74
CA HIS A 209 -13.98 3.98 5.95
C HIS A 209 -13.81 5.47 5.62
N VAL A 210 -13.11 5.81 4.53
CA VAL A 210 -13.03 7.20 4.02
C VAL A 210 -14.44 7.74 3.72
N LEU A 211 -15.30 6.98 3.04
CA LEU A 211 -16.68 7.41 2.75
C LEU A 211 -17.51 7.67 4.00
N ASN A 212 -17.32 6.83 5.03
CA ASN A 212 -17.99 7.00 6.31
C ASN A 212 -17.54 8.31 7.01
N LEU A 213 -16.23 8.57 7.06
CA LEU A 213 -15.69 9.81 7.66
C LEU A 213 -16.14 11.07 6.89
N LEU A 214 -16.20 10.98 5.56
CA LEU A 214 -16.76 12.05 4.73
C LEU A 214 -18.26 12.24 4.93
N GLY A 215 -18.97 11.29 5.56
CA GLY A 215 -20.42 11.32 5.75
C GLY A 215 -21.21 11.14 4.45
N ILE A 216 -20.61 10.48 3.47
CA ILE A 216 -21.28 10.14 2.20
C ILE A 216 -22.14 8.90 2.41
N ALA A 217 -21.66 7.93 3.20
CA ALA A 217 -22.37 6.68 3.48
C ALA A 217 -23.73 6.86 4.19
N SER A 218 -23.91 7.99 4.89
CA SER A 218 -25.12 8.33 5.65
C SER A 218 -26.36 8.54 4.77
N HIS A 219 -26.17 8.72 3.45
CA HIS A 219 -27.25 8.99 2.49
C HIS A 219 -27.80 7.74 1.81
N LEU A 220 -27.24 6.56 2.09
CA LEU A 220 -27.85 5.32 1.64
C LEU A 220 -29.19 5.16 2.38
N PRO A 221 -30.31 5.01 1.66
CA PRO A 221 -31.60 4.81 2.29
C PRO A 221 -31.49 3.58 3.19
N ALA A 222 -31.90 3.74 4.45
CA ALA A 222 -31.95 2.66 5.43
C ALA A 222 -32.98 1.56 5.07
N ASP A 223 -33.48 1.54 3.83
CA ASP A 223 -34.35 0.52 3.26
C ASP A 223 -33.58 -0.79 3.07
N GLY A 224 -33.25 -1.41 4.21
CA GLY A 224 -34.01 -2.58 4.65
C GLY A 224 -33.78 -3.88 3.89
N THR A 225 -33.10 -3.86 2.76
CA THR A 225 -32.51 -5.07 2.21
C THR A 225 -31.14 -5.18 2.87
N SER A 226 -31.15 -5.64 4.12
CA SER A 226 -30.00 -6.34 4.66
C SER A 226 -29.72 -7.50 3.71
N VAL A 227 -28.94 -7.23 2.65
CA VAL A 227 -28.25 -8.26 1.91
C VAL A 227 -27.49 -8.98 3.00
N GLY A 228 -27.98 -10.16 3.36
CA GLY A 228 -27.34 -11.05 4.28
C GLY A 228 -25.99 -11.36 3.69
N VAL A 229 -25.01 -10.51 3.99
CA VAL A 229 -23.62 -10.92 3.98
C VAL A 229 -23.61 -11.96 5.08
N ASP A 230 -23.83 -13.21 4.67
CA ASP A 230 -23.64 -14.40 5.48
C ASP A 230 -22.16 -14.44 5.89
N SER A 231 -21.77 -13.59 6.84
CA SER A 231 -20.50 -13.67 7.53
C SER A 231 -20.42 -14.93 8.40
N ARG A 232 -21.45 -15.78 8.38
CA ARG A 232 -21.51 -17.07 9.08
C ARG A 232 -21.15 -18.28 8.22
N SER A 233 -21.15 -18.21 6.89
CA SER A 233 -20.79 -19.36 6.05
C SER A 233 -19.29 -19.48 5.72
N SER A 234 -18.43 -18.60 6.25
CA SER A 234 -16.96 -18.70 6.13
C SER A 234 -16.25 -19.12 7.44
N LEU A 235 -16.98 -19.21 8.56
CA LEU A 235 -16.40 -19.58 9.87
C LEU A 235 -16.40 -21.09 10.16
N ASP A 236 -16.95 -21.93 9.28
CA ASP A 236 -16.94 -23.39 9.41
C ASP A 236 -15.73 -24.04 8.70
N ARG A 237 -14.69 -23.25 8.40
CA ARG A 237 -13.39 -23.79 7.99
C ARG A 237 -12.63 -24.19 9.25
N ALA A 238 -12.47 -25.50 9.41
CA ALA A 238 -11.77 -26.22 10.47
C ALA A 238 -10.75 -25.37 11.27
N PRO A 239 -10.75 -25.47 12.61
CA PRO A 239 -9.78 -24.78 13.45
C PRO A 239 -8.38 -25.27 13.05
N LEU A 240 -7.67 -24.44 12.30
CA LEU A 240 -6.22 -24.54 12.27
C LEU A 240 -5.78 -24.27 13.71
N ALA A 241 -5.37 -25.34 14.38
CA ALA A 241 -4.78 -25.30 15.71
C ALA A 241 -3.67 -24.25 15.71
N PHE A 242 -4.01 -23.07 16.23
CA PHE A 242 -3.09 -21.98 16.43
C PHE A 242 -2.32 -22.30 17.71
N ASP A 243 -1.16 -22.95 17.54
CA ASP A 243 -0.27 -23.33 18.64
C ASP A 243 0.34 -22.06 19.25
N SER A 244 -0.40 -21.49 20.20
CA SER A 244 -0.01 -20.34 21.02
C SER A 244 0.94 -20.81 22.11
N ARG A 245 2.16 -21.20 21.74
CA ARG A 245 3.28 -21.25 22.68
C ARG A 245 3.99 -19.91 22.71
N SER A 246 3.52 -19.11 23.68
CA SER A 246 4.34 -18.34 24.61
C SER A 246 5.77 -18.04 24.16
N SER A 247 5.99 -16.80 23.72
CA SER A 247 7.31 -16.18 23.63
C SER A 247 7.28 -14.86 24.39
N ALA A 248 7.22 -14.97 25.72
CA ALA A 248 7.52 -13.88 26.64
C ALA A 248 9.04 -13.81 26.86
N ASP A 249 9.78 -13.21 25.93
CA ASP A 249 11.14 -12.70 26.20
C ASP A 249 11.13 -11.23 25.81
N GLY A 250 11.02 -10.39 26.84
CA GLY A 250 11.46 -9.02 26.75
C GLY A 250 12.97 -9.01 26.56
N THR A 251 13.41 -8.61 25.38
CA THR A 251 14.73 -8.00 25.21
C THR A 251 14.52 -6.70 24.46
N CYS A 252 14.70 -5.60 25.18
CA CYS A 252 14.89 -4.27 24.64
C CYS A 252 16.09 -4.30 23.69
N LEU A 253 15.81 -4.46 22.40
CA LEU A 253 16.75 -4.12 21.34
C LEU A 253 16.63 -2.61 21.16
N GLU A 254 17.53 -1.90 21.85
CA GLU A 254 17.96 -0.55 21.51
C GLU A 254 18.63 -0.62 20.13
N ALA A 255 17.80 -0.74 19.09
CA ALA A 255 18.20 -0.45 17.74
C ALA A 255 18.37 1.05 17.66
N ALA A 256 19.60 1.51 17.46
CA ALA A 256 19.86 2.85 16.97
C ALA A 256 19.02 3.04 15.71
N ALA A 257 17.87 3.70 15.88
CA ALA A 257 17.06 4.15 14.77
C ALA A 257 17.98 4.97 13.88
N PRO A 258 18.04 4.74 12.55
CA PRO A 258 18.68 5.70 11.68
C PRO A 258 18.02 7.04 11.98
N ALA A 259 18.84 8.09 12.20
CA ALA A 259 18.36 9.45 12.27
C ALA A 259 17.62 9.74 10.94
N VAL A 260 16.32 9.46 10.92
CA VAL A 260 15.43 9.90 9.87
C VAL A 260 15.47 11.42 10.03
N ALA A 261 16.12 12.09 9.08
CA ALA A 261 16.06 13.54 9.00
C ALA A 261 14.58 13.91 9.08
N GLY A 262 14.19 14.55 10.18
CA GLY A 262 12.84 15.07 10.35
C GLY A 262 12.52 16.00 9.18
N PRO A 263 11.23 16.20 8.86
CA PRO A 263 10.85 17.24 7.91
C PRO A 263 11.52 18.56 8.31
N ASP A 264 12.08 19.28 7.33
CA ASP A 264 12.70 20.57 7.55
C ASP A 264 11.67 21.50 8.21
N THR A 265 12.04 22.13 9.34
CA THR A 265 11.14 23.04 10.07
C THR A 265 10.65 24.17 9.17
N SER A 266 11.43 24.54 8.16
CA SER A 266 11.08 25.52 7.14
C SER A 266 9.86 25.12 6.31
N ASP A 267 9.69 23.82 6.02
CA ASP A 267 8.53 23.30 5.27
C ASP A 267 7.25 23.31 6.14
N LEU A 268 7.39 23.12 7.45
CA LEU A 268 6.27 23.14 8.40
C LEU A 268 5.79 24.57 8.69
N GLU A 269 6.72 25.54 8.77
CA GLU A 269 6.39 26.96 8.87
C GLU A 269 5.68 27.46 7.61
N GLY A 270 6.10 27.02 6.43
CA GLY A 270 5.42 27.29 5.16
C GLY A 270 3.98 26.75 5.10
N ALA A 271 3.66 25.73 5.90
CA ALA A 271 2.32 25.19 6.05
C ALA A 271 1.46 25.91 7.13
N GLY A 272 1.99 26.95 7.78
CA GLY A 272 1.29 27.74 8.79
C GLY A 272 1.14 27.03 10.15
N LEU A 273 2.01 26.06 10.45
CA LEU A 273 2.08 25.35 11.72
C LEU A 273 3.17 25.96 12.62
N ASP A 274 2.79 26.96 13.41
CA ASP A 274 3.61 27.55 14.48
C ASP A 274 3.53 26.69 15.76
N VAL A 275 4.62 26.66 16.54
CA VAL A 275 4.74 26.15 17.91
C VAL A 275 3.50 26.48 18.77
N THR A 276 2.96 27.70 18.68
CA THR A 276 1.76 28.11 19.43
C THR A 276 0.54 27.26 19.08
N ARG A 277 0.31 26.98 17.79
CA ARG A 277 -0.80 26.14 17.33
C ARG A 277 -0.58 24.68 17.70
N LEU A 278 0.66 24.19 17.60
CA LEU A 278 0.98 22.81 17.97
C LEU A 278 0.81 22.57 19.49
N ARG A 279 1.13 23.56 20.34
CA ARG A 279 0.79 23.53 21.77
C ARG A 279 -0.73 23.53 21.99
N GLY A 280 -1.48 24.30 21.21
CA GLY A 280 -2.96 24.27 21.23
C GLY A 280 -3.57 22.90 20.86
N LEU A 281 -2.83 22.07 20.13
CA LEU A 281 -3.19 20.68 19.79
C LEU A 281 -2.75 19.67 20.86
N GLY A 282 -2.20 20.13 22.00
CA GLY A 282 -1.79 19.27 23.11
C GLY A 282 -0.43 18.59 22.94
N LEU A 283 0.42 19.04 22.02
CA LEU A 283 1.82 18.59 21.96
C LEU A 283 2.65 19.26 23.06
N ASP A 284 3.33 18.45 23.86
CA ASP A 284 4.27 18.92 24.88
C ASP A 284 5.61 19.38 24.28
N SER A 285 6.40 20.09 25.08
CA SER A 285 7.71 20.61 24.67
C SER A 285 8.69 19.50 24.26
N ALA A 286 8.57 18.28 24.79
CA ALA A 286 9.45 17.18 24.45
C ALA A 286 9.17 16.65 23.03
N ARG A 287 7.89 16.53 22.65
CA ARG A 287 7.48 16.13 21.30
C ARG A 287 7.78 17.19 20.26
N LEU A 288 7.64 18.46 20.60
CA LEU A 288 8.01 19.57 19.71
C LEU A 288 9.51 19.59 19.41
N ARG A 289 10.36 19.37 20.42
CA ARG A 289 11.82 19.23 20.21
C ARG A 289 12.16 17.99 19.38
N ALA A 290 11.45 16.88 19.57
CA ALA A 290 11.63 15.67 18.75
C ALA A 290 11.28 15.90 17.26
N LEU A 291 10.45 16.91 16.96
CA LEU A 291 10.11 17.34 15.60
C LEU A 291 11.06 18.43 15.06
N GLY A 292 12.10 18.80 15.82
CA GLY A 292 13.10 19.79 15.40
C GLY A 292 12.75 21.24 15.70
N PHE A 293 11.61 21.52 16.36
CA PHE A 293 11.26 22.89 16.74
C PHE A 293 12.14 23.38 17.89
N ASP A 294 12.66 24.60 17.75
CA ASP A 294 13.34 25.30 18.84
C ASP A 294 12.27 25.82 19.83
N VAL A 295 12.11 25.09 20.92
CA VAL A 295 11.18 25.46 21.99
C VAL A 295 12.00 26.04 23.13
N PRO A 296 11.88 27.35 23.43
CA PRO A 296 12.58 27.91 24.56
C PRO A 296 12.16 27.14 25.80
N ASP A 297 13.15 26.65 26.54
CA ASP A 297 12.94 26.16 27.89
C ASP A 297 12.26 27.30 28.64
N SER A 298 10.98 27.14 28.93
CA SER A 298 10.29 28.06 29.82
C SER A 298 10.97 27.91 31.17
N GLU A 299 12.03 28.68 31.38
CA GLU A 299 12.71 28.85 32.65
C GLU A 299 11.63 29.11 33.68
N THR A 300 11.47 28.12 34.57
CA THR A 300 11.26 28.34 36.00
C THR A 300 10.67 29.70 36.35
N SER A 301 9.40 29.92 36.00
CA SER A 301 8.58 30.89 36.70
C SER A 301 8.30 30.28 38.07
N ASN A 302 9.24 30.52 38.98
CA ASN A 302 9.09 30.32 40.41
C ASN A 302 8.46 31.60 40.99
N PRO A 303 7.76 31.48 42.12
CA PRO A 303 6.33 31.66 42.31
C PRO A 303 5.87 33.12 42.51
#